data_AF-A0A6C0L047-F1
#
_entry.id   AF-A0A6C0L047-F1
#
_cell.length_a   1.000
_cell.length_b   1.000
_cell.length_c   1.000
_cell.angle_alpha   90.00
_cell.angle_beta   90.00
_cell.angle_gamma   90.00
#
_symmetry.space_group_name_H-M   'P 1'
#
loop_
_entity.id
_entity.type
_entity.pdbx_description
1 polymer ?
#
loop_
_entity_poly.entity_id
_entity_poly.type
_entity_poly.pdbx_seq_one_letter_code
_entity_poly.pdbx_strand_id
1 'polypeptide(L)'
;MWTKLDSSPALLNHLFRILHFLGAPRGFQVNWWRFPADRVVAPGAWPTRAEVNGGWTYMGNNQIWMFRDEEWDRVLIHECIHAFKWDTQVHDGTKACLDRALNGTIMMAIFEAATELNAEWLYCIIHSPASDFTGKTWTLQRQWQDEQARQIVTRSAMRSKWTEDTSVFAYYVLKAVLAREMETFLLDWLTGTLNTEYWCDKWSQNAHLFDSDVKTDMPFSTRMSNPAINH
;
A
#
# COMPACT_ATOMS: atom_id res chain seq x y z
N MET A 1 -16.30 8.79 25.83
CA MET A 1 -16.34 7.61 26.72
C MET A 1 -15.42 6.58 26.09
N TRP A 2 -14.21 6.40 26.62
CA TRP A 2 -13.15 5.60 25.99
C TRP A 2 -13.23 4.18 26.53
N THR A 3 -13.69 3.23 25.72
CA THR A 3 -13.64 1.81 26.05
C THR A 3 -12.20 1.32 25.96
N LYS A 4 -11.68 0.81 27.09
CA LYS A 4 -10.48 -0.01 27.16
C LYS A 4 -10.64 -1.11 26.09
N LEU A 5 -9.76 -1.12 25.08
CA LEU A 5 -9.82 -2.10 24.00
C LEU A 5 -9.65 -3.50 24.57
N ASP A 6 -10.72 -4.28 24.47
CA ASP A 6 -10.79 -5.70 24.81
C ASP A 6 -10.11 -6.51 23.70
N SER A 7 -8.80 -6.32 23.56
CA SER A 7 -8.00 -7.03 22.55
C SER A 7 -7.82 -8.47 23.02
N SER A 8 -8.27 -9.44 22.21
CA SER A 8 -8.07 -10.85 22.55
C SER A 8 -6.58 -11.16 22.69
N PRO A 9 -6.18 -12.09 23.60
CA PRO A 9 -4.78 -12.48 23.74
C PRO A 9 -4.14 -12.96 22.43
N ALA A 10 -4.93 -13.60 21.56
CA ALA A 10 -4.48 -14.04 20.25
C ALA A 10 -4.08 -12.87 19.34
N LEU A 11 -4.87 -11.79 19.34
CA LEU A 11 -4.60 -10.59 18.55
C LEU A 11 -3.31 -9.91 19.00
N LEU A 12 -3.15 -9.72 20.32
CA LEU A 12 -1.94 -9.13 20.90
C LEU A 12 -0.70 -9.98 20.59
N ASN A 13 -0.80 -11.30 20.73
CA ASN A 13 0.28 -12.21 20.38
C ASN A 13 0.66 -12.10 18.89
N HIS A 14 -0.31 -11.95 17.99
CA HIS A 14 -0.04 -11.76 16.57
C HIS A 14 0.69 -10.44 16.30
N LEU A 15 0.19 -9.34 16.88
CA LEU A 15 0.82 -8.02 16.79
C LEU A 15 2.28 -8.06 17.28
N PHE A 16 2.55 -8.67 18.43
CA PHE A 16 3.91 -8.77 18.96
C PHE A 16 4.82 -9.64 18.08
N ARG A 17 4.30 -10.68 17.43
CA ARG A 17 5.07 -11.49 16.48
C ARG A 17 5.49 -10.67 15.26
N ILE A 18 4.58 -9.86 14.72
CA ILE A 18 4.90 -8.94 13.60
C ILE A 18 5.97 -7.95 14.04
N LEU A 19 5.77 -7.25 15.16
CA LEU A 19 6.75 -6.29 15.68
C LEU A 19 8.13 -6.92 15.93
N HIS A 20 8.16 -8.13 16.49
CA HIS A 20 9.40 -8.85 16.72
C HIS A 20 10.07 -9.24 15.40
N PHE A 21 9.32 -9.75 14.43
CA PHE A 21 9.82 -10.07 13.08
C PHE A 21 10.44 -8.83 12.40
N LEU A 22 9.78 -7.67 12.52
CA LEU A 22 10.28 -6.40 11.98
C LEU A 22 11.43 -5.79 12.82
N GLY A 23 11.83 -6.41 13.92
CA GLY A 23 12.91 -5.89 14.76
C GLY A 23 12.57 -4.60 15.50
N ALA A 24 11.30 -4.40 15.87
CA ALA A 24 10.86 -3.21 16.58
C ALA A 24 11.68 -2.97 17.86
N PRO A 25 12.15 -1.73 18.11
CA PRO A 25 13.02 -1.44 19.25
C PRO A 25 12.24 -1.57 20.58
N ARG A 26 12.99 -1.77 21.67
CA ARG A 26 12.39 -1.80 23.02
C ARG A 26 11.68 -0.47 23.30
N GLY A 27 10.44 -0.55 23.78
CA GLY A 27 9.62 0.63 24.08
C GLY A 27 8.91 1.23 22.87
N PHE A 28 8.91 0.55 21.73
CA PHE A 28 8.07 0.91 20.59
C PHE A 28 6.59 0.89 20.97
N GLN A 29 5.85 1.91 20.55
CA GLN A 29 4.46 2.12 20.94
C GLN A 29 3.54 2.00 19.72
N VAL A 30 2.56 1.12 19.81
CA VAL A 30 1.46 1.02 18.84
C VAL A 30 0.20 1.53 19.51
N ASN A 31 -0.29 2.67 19.06
CA ASN A 31 -1.59 3.15 19.48
C ASN A 31 -2.62 2.75 18.43
N TRP A 32 -3.61 1.96 18.84
CA TRP A 32 -4.55 1.36 17.91
C TRP A 32 -5.99 1.66 18.31
N TRP A 33 -6.71 2.40 17.47
CA TRP A 33 -8.16 2.58 17.54
C TRP A 33 -8.85 1.65 16.55
N ARG A 34 -9.63 0.70 17.06
CA ARG A 34 -10.32 -0.29 16.22
C ARG A 34 -11.71 0.24 15.88
N PHE A 35 -11.82 0.92 14.75
CA PHE A 35 -13.11 1.26 14.14
C PHE A 35 -13.27 0.45 12.86
N PRO A 36 -14.47 -0.10 12.58
CA PRO A 36 -14.74 -0.68 11.29
C PRO A 36 -14.75 0.45 10.24
N ALA A 37 -13.93 0.34 9.20
CA ALA A 37 -14.01 1.25 8.06
C ALA A 37 -14.62 0.51 6.85
N ASP A 38 -15.63 1.12 6.23
CA ASP A 38 -16.12 0.63 4.95
C ASP A 38 -15.07 0.95 3.88
N ARG A 39 -14.57 -0.10 3.22
CA ARG A 39 -13.57 -0.04 2.15
C ARG A 39 -14.21 -0.23 0.78
N VAL A 40 -15.54 -0.25 0.73
CA VAL A 40 -16.30 -0.35 -0.50
C VAL A 40 -16.55 1.06 -1.05
N VAL A 41 -15.88 1.37 -2.14
CA VAL A 41 -16.13 2.56 -2.94
C VAL A 41 -17.27 2.25 -3.91
N ALA A 42 -18.32 3.06 -3.86
CA ALA A 42 -19.48 2.92 -4.73
C ALA A 42 -19.10 3.01 -6.23
N PRO A 43 -19.91 2.41 -7.14
CA PRO A 43 -19.74 2.60 -8.57
C PRO A 43 -19.66 4.08 -8.94
N GLY A 44 -18.69 4.45 -9.79
CA GLY A 44 -18.45 5.85 -10.19
C GLY A 44 -17.92 6.79 -9.09
N ALA A 45 -17.81 6.36 -7.84
CA ALA A 45 -17.24 7.16 -6.76
C ALA A 45 -15.70 7.10 -6.74
N TRP A 46 -15.10 8.13 -6.15
CA TRP A 46 -13.66 8.23 -5.94
C TRP A 46 -13.30 7.83 -4.49
N PRO A 47 -12.24 7.03 -4.25
CA PRO A 47 -11.79 6.74 -2.90
C PRO A 47 -11.37 8.03 -2.17
N THR A 48 -11.82 8.20 -0.94
CA THR A 48 -11.46 9.34 -0.07
C THR A 48 -10.40 8.92 0.95
N ARG A 49 -9.98 9.84 1.81
CA ARG A 49 -9.05 9.52 2.91
C ARG A 49 -9.57 8.41 3.83
N ALA A 50 -10.88 8.29 4.01
CA ALA A 50 -11.47 7.28 4.88
C ALA A 50 -11.19 5.85 4.36
N GLU A 51 -11.31 5.65 3.04
CA GLU A 51 -11.12 4.33 2.42
C GLU A 51 -9.64 3.98 2.21
N VAL A 52 -8.74 4.97 2.31
CA VAL A 52 -7.32 4.85 1.92
C VAL A 52 -6.43 4.85 3.16
N ASN A 53 -6.54 5.87 4.01
CA ASN A 53 -5.63 6.07 5.13
C ASN A 53 -6.08 5.28 6.38
N GLY A 54 -5.21 4.41 6.90
CA GLY A 54 -5.48 3.61 8.09
C GLY A 54 -4.59 3.90 9.29
N GLY A 55 -3.58 4.75 9.12
CA GLY A 55 -2.58 4.99 10.13
C GLY A 55 -1.76 6.24 9.83
N TRP A 56 -0.96 6.62 10.80
CA TRP A 56 0.09 7.60 10.57
C TRP A 56 1.22 7.41 11.57
N THR A 57 2.40 7.87 11.17
CA THR A 57 3.55 8.04 12.02
C THR A 57 4.38 9.23 11.58
N TYR A 58 5.25 9.71 12.46
CA TYR A 58 6.31 10.62 12.06
C TYR A 58 7.56 9.78 11.78
N MET A 59 8.22 10.04 10.66
CA MET A 59 9.44 9.33 10.27
C MET A 59 10.49 9.32 11.39
N GLY A 60 10.96 8.12 11.76
CA GLY A 60 11.94 7.96 12.85
C GLY A 60 11.38 8.03 14.27
N ASN A 61 10.07 8.11 14.44
CA ASN A 61 9.43 8.08 15.76
C ASN A 61 9.30 6.62 16.25
N ASN A 62 9.37 6.40 17.56
CA ASN A 62 9.16 5.07 18.16
C ASN A 62 7.68 4.78 18.44
N GLN A 63 6.78 5.51 17.78
CA GLN A 63 5.36 5.46 18.03
C GLN A 63 4.58 5.57 16.73
N ILE A 64 3.60 4.70 16.55
CA ILE A 64 2.67 4.71 15.43
C ILE A 64 1.21 4.81 15.91
N TRP A 65 0.34 5.27 15.02
CA TRP A 65 -1.09 5.44 15.27
C TRP A 65 -1.86 4.72 14.18
N MET A 66 -2.75 3.79 14.53
CA MET A 66 -3.58 3.04 13.59
C MET A 66 -5.05 3.21 13.97
N PHE A 67 -5.94 3.39 13.02
CA PHE A 67 -7.35 3.71 13.30
C PHE A 67 -8.37 2.86 12.52
N ARG A 68 -8.04 1.59 12.25
CA ARG A 68 -8.95 0.62 11.61
C ARG A 68 -8.78 -0.80 12.12
N ASP A 69 -9.83 -1.62 12.01
CA ASP A 69 -9.82 -3.02 12.44
C ASP A 69 -9.40 -3.99 11.32
N GLU A 70 -9.83 -3.72 10.09
CA GLU A 70 -9.50 -4.54 8.92
C GLU A 70 -8.12 -4.22 8.31
N GLU A 71 -7.39 -5.27 7.90
CA GLU A 71 -6.03 -5.17 7.33
C GLU A 71 -5.05 -4.38 8.23
N TRP A 72 -5.29 -4.43 9.55
CA TRP A 72 -4.50 -3.71 10.54
C TRP A 72 -3.02 -4.12 10.53
N ASP A 73 -2.73 -5.36 10.14
CA ASP A 73 -1.39 -5.92 10.01
C ASP A 73 -0.61 -5.25 8.87
N ARG A 74 -1.24 -5.03 7.72
CA ARG A 74 -0.63 -4.26 6.62
C ARG A 74 -0.35 -2.82 7.02
N VAL A 75 -1.32 -2.16 7.66
CA VAL A 75 -1.13 -0.80 8.19
C VAL A 75 -0.01 -0.78 9.22
N LEU A 76 0.03 -1.74 10.15
CA LEU A 76 1.10 -1.87 11.13
C LEU A 76 2.47 -1.93 10.46
N ILE A 77 2.62 -2.78 9.45
CA ILE A 77 3.88 -2.94 8.73
C ILE A 77 4.25 -1.64 8.01
N HIS A 78 3.30 -1.01 7.30
CA HIS A 78 3.48 0.29 6.62
C HIS A 78 4.01 1.36 7.57
N GLU A 79 3.31 1.59 8.68
CA GLU A 79 3.73 2.61 9.66
C GLU A 79 5.06 2.23 10.34
N CYS A 80 5.38 0.94 10.48
CA CYS A 80 6.69 0.51 10.97
C CYS A 80 7.82 0.84 9.99
N ILE A 81 7.61 0.68 8.68
CA ILE A 81 8.61 1.06 7.66
C ILE A 81 8.96 2.55 7.81
N HIS A 82 7.94 3.40 8.00
CA HIS A 82 8.12 4.82 8.27
C HIS A 82 8.85 5.10 9.59
N ALA A 83 8.40 4.46 10.67
CA ALA A 83 8.97 4.61 12.00
C ALA A 83 10.45 4.19 12.04
N PHE A 84 10.82 3.14 11.31
CA PHE A 84 12.17 2.59 11.27
C PHE A 84 13.07 3.24 10.22
N LYS A 85 12.53 4.20 9.46
CA LYS A 85 13.23 4.87 8.34
C LYS A 85 13.72 3.88 7.29
N TRP A 86 12.93 2.84 7.04
CA TRP A 86 13.16 1.89 5.95
C TRP A 86 12.60 2.40 4.62
N ASP A 87 11.85 3.48 4.70
CA ASP A 87 11.50 4.39 3.63
C ASP A 87 12.58 4.65 2.57
N THR A 88 12.15 4.80 1.33
CA THR A 88 13.02 5.29 0.24
C THR A 88 13.03 6.81 0.21
N GLN A 89 14.20 7.40 -0.05
CA GLN A 89 14.23 8.78 -0.52
C GLN A 89 13.98 8.76 -2.02
N VAL A 90 12.99 9.51 -2.45
CA VAL A 90 12.68 9.70 -3.87
C VAL A 90 13.22 11.06 -4.29
N HIS A 91 14.02 11.08 -5.35
CA HIS A 91 14.53 12.33 -5.91
C HIS A 91 13.43 13.08 -6.68
N ASP A 92 13.46 14.41 -6.62
CA ASP A 92 12.42 15.31 -7.18
C ASP A 92 12.11 15.05 -8.68
N GLY A 93 13.05 14.49 -9.43
CA GLY A 93 12.92 14.23 -10.87
C GLY A 93 11.77 13.29 -11.25
N THR A 94 11.48 12.27 -10.44
CA THR A 94 10.45 11.26 -10.78
C THR A 94 9.06 11.75 -10.42
N LYS A 95 8.90 12.60 -9.39
CA LYS A 95 7.65 13.32 -9.17
C LYS A 95 7.28 14.18 -10.38
N ALA A 96 8.22 14.99 -10.88
CA ALA A 96 7.99 15.83 -12.04
C ALA A 96 7.64 15.02 -13.31
N CYS A 97 8.26 13.85 -13.46
CA CYS A 97 7.98 12.94 -14.56
C CYS A 97 6.54 12.38 -14.50
N LEU A 98 6.11 11.90 -13.34
CA LEU A 98 4.75 11.38 -13.14
C LEU A 98 3.68 12.49 -13.23
N ASP A 99 3.94 13.68 -12.67
CA ASP A 99 3.05 14.84 -12.80
C ASP A 99 2.76 15.15 -14.30
N ARG A 100 3.80 15.11 -15.14
CA ARG A 100 3.67 15.30 -16.60
C ARG A 100 2.89 14.17 -17.26
N ALA A 101 3.22 12.92 -16.95
CA ALA A 101 2.57 11.76 -17.55
C ALA A 101 1.06 11.71 -17.25
N LEU A 102 0.65 12.19 -16.08
CA LEU A 102 -0.74 12.17 -15.62
C LEU A 102 -1.48 13.48 -15.89
N ASN A 103 -0.82 14.47 -16.49
CA ASN A 103 -1.34 15.83 -16.68
C ASN A 103 -1.97 16.41 -15.38
N GLY A 104 -1.28 16.22 -14.25
CA GLY A 104 -1.80 16.51 -12.93
C GLY A 104 -0.70 16.73 -11.89
N THR A 105 -1.11 17.02 -10.65
CA THR A 105 -0.19 17.08 -9.52
C THR A 105 -0.52 15.92 -8.61
N ILE A 106 0.43 15.00 -8.44
CA ILE A 106 0.31 13.90 -7.48
C ILE A 106 1.04 14.27 -6.18
N MET A 107 0.46 13.88 -5.06
CA MET A 107 1.09 14.03 -3.75
C MET A 107 2.09 12.90 -3.54
N MET A 108 3.32 13.24 -3.09
CA MET A 108 4.41 12.33 -2.66
C MET A 108 4.31 10.87 -3.13
N ALA A 109 4.20 10.64 -4.44
CA ALA A 109 3.55 9.41 -4.90
C ALA A 109 4.43 8.17 -4.85
N ILE A 110 5.72 8.31 -5.14
CA ILE A 110 6.59 7.13 -5.29
C ILE A 110 7.01 6.58 -3.95
N PHE A 111 7.25 7.47 -3.00
CA PHE A 111 7.66 7.11 -1.67
C PHE A 111 6.56 6.29 -0.98
N GLU A 112 5.34 6.81 -1.00
CA GLU A 112 4.14 6.14 -0.49
C GLU A 112 3.86 4.83 -1.24
N ALA A 113 4.04 4.79 -2.57
CA ALA A 113 3.88 3.57 -3.36
C ALA A 113 4.92 2.50 -3.00
N ALA A 114 6.17 2.90 -2.78
CA ALA A 114 7.26 2.04 -2.35
C ALA A 114 7.01 1.47 -0.96
N THR A 115 6.64 2.32 0.01
CA THR A 115 6.30 1.89 1.36
C THR A 115 5.13 0.91 1.35
N GLU A 116 4.07 1.21 0.60
CA GLU A 116 2.91 0.32 0.48
C GLU A 116 3.27 -1.02 -0.19
N LEU A 117 4.10 -1.00 -1.24
CA LEU A 117 4.60 -2.21 -1.89
C LEU A 117 5.37 -3.11 -0.92
N ASN A 118 6.29 -2.51 -0.17
CA ASN A 118 7.11 -3.22 0.81
C ASN A 118 6.27 -3.77 1.96
N ALA A 119 5.28 -3.00 2.42
CA ALA A 119 4.34 -3.46 3.44
C ALA A 119 3.55 -4.68 2.98
N GLU A 120 3.02 -4.67 1.75
CA GLU A 120 2.27 -5.81 1.19
C GLU A 120 3.15 -7.03 0.90
N TRP A 121 4.40 -6.83 0.52
CA TRP A 121 5.35 -7.91 0.33
C TRP A 121 5.75 -8.58 1.65
N LEU A 122 6.10 -7.79 2.66
CA LEU A 122 6.37 -8.28 4.02
C LEU A 122 5.14 -8.97 4.60
N TYR A 123 3.94 -8.42 4.37
CA TYR A 123 2.68 -9.06 4.72
C TYR A 123 2.57 -10.46 4.09
N CYS A 124 2.87 -10.59 2.79
CA CYS A 124 2.88 -11.89 2.14
C CYS A 124 3.90 -12.83 2.80
N ILE A 125 5.11 -12.36 3.13
CA ILE A 125 6.12 -13.19 3.82
C ILE A 125 5.63 -13.69 5.18
N ILE A 126 5.03 -12.80 5.98
CA ILE A 126 4.58 -13.10 7.34
C ILE A 126 3.39 -14.08 7.34
N HIS A 127 2.48 -13.94 6.37
CA HIS A 127 1.22 -14.69 6.33
C HIS A 127 1.21 -15.86 5.33
N SER A 128 2.22 -15.99 4.48
CA SER A 128 2.37 -17.15 3.59
C SER A 128 2.41 -18.45 4.41
N PRO A 129 1.72 -19.51 3.98
CA PRO A 129 1.87 -20.81 4.62
C PRO A 129 3.30 -21.32 4.40
N ALA A 130 3.81 -22.13 5.33
CA ALA A 130 5.15 -22.70 5.23
C ALA A 130 5.37 -23.54 3.95
N SER A 131 4.30 -23.96 3.28
CA SER A 131 4.33 -24.68 2.00
C SER A 131 4.40 -23.78 0.76
N ASP A 132 4.32 -22.45 0.91
CA ASP A 132 4.33 -21.50 -0.20
C ASP A 132 5.74 -21.22 -0.75
N PHE A 133 6.47 -22.27 -1.10
CA PHE A 133 7.82 -22.17 -1.65
C PHE A 133 7.86 -21.55 -3.06
N THR A 134 6.71 -21.46 -3.73
CA THR A 134 6.59 -20.95 -5.10
C THR A 134 6.20 -19.48 -5.16
N GLY A 135 5.96 -18.82 -4.01
CA GLY A 135 5.50 -17.43 -3.98
C GLY A 135 4.08 -17.24 -4.52
N LYS A 136 3.20 -18.23 -4.35
CA LYS A 136 1.78 -18.19 -4.73
C LYS A 136 1.05 -17.05 -4.03
N THR A 137 1.32 -16.81 -2.75
CA THR A 137 0.69 -15.72 -1.98
C THR A 137 1.01 -14.37 -2.59
N TRP A 138 2.29 -14.13 -2.90
CA TRP A 138 2.72 -12.92 -3.59
C TRP A 138 2.12 -12.78 -4.99
N THR A 139 2.03 -13.89 -5.73
CA THR A 139 1.40 -13.90 -7.07
C THR A 139 -0.07 -13.48 -7.00
N LEU A 140 -0.83 -13.98 -6.03
CA LEU A 140 -2.23 -13.60 -5.81
C LEU A 140 -2.35 -12.14 -5.36
N GLN A 141 -1.46 -11.68 -4.49
CA GLN A 141 -1.39 -10.27 -4.09
C GLN A 141 -1.19 -9.36 -5.30
N ARG A 142 -0.23 -9.70 -6.18
CA ARG A 142 0.03 -8.94 -7.42
C ARG A 142 -1.16 -8.91 -8.37
N GLN A 143 -1.84 -10.04 -8.57
CA GLN A 143 -3.03 -10.08 -9.42
C GLN A 143 -4.15 -9.17 -8.88
N TRP A 144 -4.30 -9.12 -7.55
CA TRP A 144 -5.25 -8.22 -6.92
C TRP A 144 -4.81 -6.75 -7.07
N GLN A 145 -3.53 -6.42 -6.87
CA GLN A 145 -3.00 -5.07 -7.10
C GLN A 145 -3.26 -4.60 -8.54
N ASP A 146 -3.03 -5.45 -9.53
CA ASP A 146 -3.29 -5.15 -10.95
C ASP A 146 -4.77 -4.81 -11.18
N GLU A 147 -5.68 -5.57 -10.57
CA GLU A 147 -7.11 -5.32 -10.67
C GLU A 147 -7.50 -3.98 -10.00
N GLN A 148 -6.92 -3.68 -8.85
CA GLN A 148 -7.16 -2.41 -8.18
C GLN A 148 -6.65 -1.23 -9.01
N ALA A 149 -5.46 -1.35 -9.58
CA ALA A 149 -4.86 -0.34 -10.45
C ALA A 149 -5.75 -0.06 -11.67
N ARG A 150 -6.23 -1.09 -12.37
CA ARG A 150 -7.17 -0.92 -13.49
C ARG A 150 -8.41 -0.15 -13.06
N GLN A 151 -9.00 -0.53 -11.91
CA GLN A 151 -10.19 0.11 -11.39
C GLN A 151 -10.01 1.60 -11.05
N ILE A 152 -8.82 2.00 -10.59
CA ILE A 152 -8.47 3.40 -10.34
C ILE A 152 -8.21 4.14 -11.66
N VAL A 153 -7.49 3.53 -12.61
CA VAL A 153 -7.23 4.13 -13.93
C VAL A 153 -8.52 4.34 -14.72
N THR A 154 -9.42 3.37 -14.78
CA THR A 154 -10.71 3.55 -15.46
C THR A 154 -11.56 4.66 -14.82
N ARG A 155 -11.56 4.76 -13.48
CA ARG A 155 -12.21 5.87 -12.76
C ARG A 155 -11.56 7.22 -13.05
N SER A 156 -10.25 7.24 -13.21
CA SER A 156 -9.48 8.44 -13.56
C SER A 156 -9.90 9.02 -14.90
N ALA A 157 -10.11 8.16 -15.91
CA ALA A 157 -10.45 8.55 -17.28
C ALA A 157 -11.83 9.21 -17.39
N MET A 158 -12.72 8.96 -16.44
CA MET A 158 -14.03 9.64 -16.36
C MET A 158 -13.95 11.07 -15.81
N ARG A 159 -12.78 11.51 -15.32
CA ARG A 159 -12.58 12.85 -14.76
C ARG A 159 -11.98 13.78 -15.81
N SER A 160 -12.50 15.00 -15.89
CA SER A 160 -11.98 16.04 -16.81
C SER A 160 -10.60 16.57 -16.42
N LYS A 161 -10.19 16.41 -15.15
CA LYS A 161 -8.85 16.72 -14.64
C LYS A 161 -8.53 15.86 -13.41
N TRP A 162 -7.33 15.29 -13.37
CA TRP A 162 -6.82 14.59 -12.19
C TRP A 162 -6.32 15.60 -11.15
N THR A 163 -6.92 15.59 -9.96
CA THR A 163 -6.40 16.30 -8.78
C THR A 163 -6.57 15.39 -7.58
N GLU A 164 -5.48 15.15 -6.87
CA GLU A 164 -5.42 14.23 -5.75
C GLU A 164 -4.91 14.97 -4.51
N ASP A 165 -5.67 14.88 -3.42
CA ASP A 165 -5.31 15.33 -2.07
C ASP A 165 -5.11 14.14 -1.09
N THR A 166 -4.92 12.96 -1.69
CA THR A 166 -4.73 11.62 -1.07
C THR A 166 -3.50 10.93 -1.66
N SER A 167 -3.24 9.67 -1.27
CA SER A 167 -2.20 8.80 -1.87
C SER A 167 -2.79 7.64 -2.70
N VAL A 168 -4.01 7.79 -3.22
CA VAL A 168 -4.71 6.80 -4.06
C VAL A 168 -3.87 6.39 -5.27
N PHE A 169 -3.33 7.35 -6.04
CA PHE A 169 -2.54 6.98 -7.23
C PHE A 169 -1.32 6.16 -6.85
N ALA A 170 -0.62 6.60 -5.81
CA ALA A 170 0.53 5.93 -5.24
C ALA A 170 0.20 4.50 -4.80
N TYR A 171 -0.81 4.37 -3.94
CA TYR A 171 -1.17 3.11 -3.28
C TYR A 171 -1.72 2.06 -4.22
N TYR A 172 -2.40 2.44 -5.31
CA TYR A 172 -3.03 1.46 -6.19
C TYR A 172 -2.34 1.33 -7.54
N VAL A 173 -2.04 2.45 -8.20
CA VAL A 173 -1.57 2.42 -9.59
C VAL A 173 -0.04 2.29 -9.65
N LEU A 174 0.67 3.21 -9.00
CA LEU A 174 2.13 3.18 -9.03
C LEU A 174 2.69 1.96 -8.31
N LYS A 175 2.11 1.58 -7.17
CA LYS A 175 2.44 0.33 -6.46
C LYS A 175 2.34 -0.89 -7.37
N ALA A 176 1.25 -1.04 -8.13
CA ALA A 176 1.07 -2.19 -9.01
C ALA A 176 2.15 -2.25 -10.10
N VAL A 177 2.57 -1.10 -10.63
CA VAL A 177 3.67 -1.01 -11.61
C VAL A 177 4.98 -1.48 -11.00
N LEU A 178 5.33 -0.96 -9.82
CA LEU A 178 6.53 -1.35 -9.09
C LEU A 178 6.53 -2.85 -8.79
N ALA A 179 5.37 -3.41 -8.41
CA ALA A 179 5.22 -4.82 -8.11
C ALA A 179 5.50 -5.74 -9.32
N ARG A 180 5.34 -5.27 -10.55
CA ARG A 180 5.66 -6.06 -11.76
C ARG A 180 7.15 -6.36 -11.87
N GLU A 181 7.97 -5.43 -11.42
CA GLU A 181 9.43 -5.44 -11.45
C GLU A 181 9.99 -5.60 -10.02
N MET A 182 9.24 -6.27 -9.14
CA MET A 182 9.52 -6.32 -7.70
C MET A 182 10.95 -6.73 -7.36
N GLU A 183 11.55 -7.67 -8.10
CA GLU A 183 12.93 -8.10 -7.86
C GLU A 183 13.92 -6.96 -8.08
N THR A 184 13.82 -6.28 -9.23
CA THR A 184 14.63 -5.10 -9.55
C THR A 184 14.38 -3.99 -8.53
N PHE A 185 13.11 -3.75 -8.17
CA PHE A 185 12.73 -2.74 -7.19
C PHE A 185 13.31 -3.02 -5.80
N LEU A 186 13.19 -4.26 -5.31
CA LEU A 186 13.75 -4.66 -4.02
C LEU A 186 15.27 -4.54 -4.00
N LEU A 187 15.94 -4.96 -5.08
CA LEU A 187 17.39 -4.81 -5.19
C LEU A 187 17.78 -3.33 -5.10
N ASP A 188 17.19 -2.49 -5.95
CA ASP A 188 17.43 -1.05 -5.96
C ASP A 188 17.11 -0.37 -4.61
N TRP A 189 16.06 -0.82 -3.94
CA TRP A 189 15.66 -0.32 -2.63
C TRP A 189 16.69 -0.69 -1.56
N LEU A 190 17.04 -1.97 -1.46
CA LEU A 190 17.96 -2.49 -0.46
C LEU A 190 19.38 -1.95 -0.62
N THR A 191 19.79 -1.60 -1.85
CA THR A 191 21.10 -1.00 -2.14
C THR A 191 21.08 0.53 -2.05
N GLY A 192 19.91 1.16 -1.94
CA GLY A 192 19.76 2.61 -2.01
C GLY A 192 20.12 3.19 -3.39
N THR A 193 20.01 2.39 -4.45
CA THR A 193 20.35 2.78 -5.84
C THR A 193 19.12 3.06 -6.72
N LEU A 194 17.96 3.31 -6.10
CA LEU A 194 16.71 3.55 -6.81
C LEU A 194 16.82 4.66 -7.86
N ASN A 195 16.95 4.28 -9.13
CA ASN A 195 17.03 5.23 -10.24
C ASN A 195 15.63 5.71 -10.63
N THR A 196 15.35 6.92 -10.19
CA THR A 196 14.11 7.65 -10.39
C THR A 196 13.68 7.78 -11.86
N GLU A 197 14.62 8.00 -12.81
CA GLU A 197 14.28 8.10 -14.24
C GLU A 197 13.92 6.74 -14.82
N TYR A 198 14.69 5.71 -14.49
CA TYR A 198 14.42 4.32 -14.90
C TYR A 198 13.01 3.88 -14.50
N TRP A 199 12.58 4.19 -13.28
CA TRP A 199 11.24 3.84 -12.80
C TRP A 199 10.13 4.66 -13.48
N CYS A 200 10.40 5.89 -13.91
CA CYS A 200 9.45 6.64 -14.71
C CYS A 200 9.28 6.05 -16.13
N ASP A 201 10.36 5.56 -16.72
CA ASP A 201 10.30 4.84 -18.00
C ASP A 201 9.51 3.54 -17.86
N LYS A 202 9.73 2.80 -16.77
CA LYS A 202 8.94 1.61 -16.44
C LYS A 202 7.47 1.93 -16.29
N TRP A 203 7.11 3.02 -15.61
CA TRP A 203 5.73 3.51 -15.58
C TRP A 203 5.17 3.72 -16.99
N SER A 204 5.86 4.51 -17.81
CA SER A 204 5.40 4.85 -19.17
C SER A 204 5.21 3.61 -20.04
N GLN A 205 6.09 2.62 -19.89
CA GLN A 205 6.00 1.34 -20.61
C GLN A 205 4.86 0.46 -20.13
N ASN A 206 4.43 0.56 -18.87
CA ASN A 206 3.43 -0.34 -18.27
C ASN A 206 2.05 0.31 -18.12
N ALA A 207 1.93 1.64 -18.21
CA ALA A 207 0.69 2.38 -17.95
C ALA A 207 -0.48 1.86 -18.82
N HIS A 208 -0.21 1.55 -20.08
CA HIS A 208 -1.21 1.02 -21.03
C HIS A 208 -1.81 -0.33 -20.60
N LEU A 209 -1.16 -1.09 -19.71
CA LEU A 209 -1.67 -2.38 -19.23
C LEU A 209 -2.84 -2.22 -18.27
N PHE A 210 -3.01 -1.02 -17.71
CA PHE A 210 -4.13 -0.68 -16.84
C PHE A 210 -5.26 0.03 -17.62
N ASP A 211 -5.00 0.41 -18.87
CA ASP A 211 -5.98 0.97 -19.79
C ASP A 211 -6.78 -0.19 -20.40
N SER A 212 -7.90 -0.53 -19.76
CA SER A 212 -8.76 -1.63 -20.20
C SER A 212 -10.23 -1.26 -20.02
N ASP A 213 -11.08 -1.93 -20.81
CA ASP A 213 -12.55 -1.86 -20.76
C ASP A 213 -13.11 -2.48 -19.46
N VAL A 214 -12.64 -2.02 -18.29
CA VAL A 214 -13.25 -2.38 -17.02
C VAL A 214 -14.61 -1.72 -16.94
N LYS A 215 -15.64 -2.51 -16.65
CA LYS A 215 -16.97 -1.97 -16.44
C LYS A 215 -16.97 -1.10 -15.18
N THR A 216 -17.29 0.18 -15.34
CA THR A 216 -17.27 1.20 -14.28
C THR A 216 -18.48 1.12 -13.34
N ASP A 217 -19.39 0.19 -13.61
CA ASP A 217 -20.65 -0.04 -12.91
C ASP A 217 -20.50 -0.94 -11.66
N MET A 218 -19.30 -1.46 -11.39
CA MET A 218 -19.06 -2.34 -10.24
C MET A 218 -18.47 -1.61 -9.02
N PRO A 219 -18.90 -1.97 -7.80
CA PRO A 219 -18.27 -1.48 -6.57
C PRO A 219 -16.81 -1.93 -6.50
N PHE A 220 -15.96 -1.06 -5.98
CA PHE A 220 -14.52 -1.28 -5.81
C PHE A 220 -14.23 -1.45 -4.34
N SER A 221 -13.67 -2.59 -3.96
CA SER A 221 -13.18 -2.78 -2.59
C SER A 221 -11.71 -2.42 -2.54
N THR A 222 -11.33 -1.41 -1.76
CA THR A 222 -9.92 -1.13 -1.40
C THR A 222 -9.34 -2.17 -0.44
N ARG A 223 -10.19 -3.08 0.05
CA ARG A 223 -9.81 -4.24 0.85
C ARG A 223 -9.54 -5.43 -0.07
N MET A 224 -8.47 -6.16 0.18
CA MET A 224 -8.31 -7.47 -0.41
C MET A 224 -9.34 -8.41 0.21
N SER A 225 -10.30 -8.89 -0.57
CA SER A 225 -11.17 -10.00 -0.16
C SER A 225 -10.28 -11.23 -0.04
N ASN A 226 -9.75 -11.47 1.15
CA ASN A 226 -8.76 -12.49 1.49
C ASN A 226 -8.93 -13.78 0.65
N PRO A 227 -8.19 -13.96 -0.47
CA PRO A 227 -8.49 -15.05 -1.40
C PRO A 227 -7.84 -16.38 -0.98
N ALA A 228 -6.90 -16.36 -0.02
CA ALA A 228 -6.08 -17.53 0.32
C ALA A 228 -5.49 -17.57 1.74
N ILE A 229 -5.72 -16.57 2.60
CA ILE A 229 -5.32 -16.60 4.02
C ILE A 229 -6.57 -16.88 4.87
N ASN A 230 -7.38 -17.84 4.43
CA ASN A 230 -8.33 -18.48 5.33
C ASN A 230 -7.54 -19.58 6.05
N HIS A 231 -7.14 -19.28 7.29
CA HIS A 231 -6.88 -20.33 8.26
C HIS A 231 -8.17 -21.11 8.53
#